data_AF-A0A9D1VZV9-F1
#
_entry.id   AF-A0A9D1VZV9-F1
#
_cell.length_a   1.000
_cell.length_b   1.000
_cell.length_c   1.000
_cell.angle_alpha   90.00
_cell.angle_beta   90.00
_cell.angle_gamma   90.00
#
_symmetry.space_group_name_H-M   'P 1'
#
loop_
_entity.id
_entity.type
_entity.pdbx_description
1 polymer ?
#
loop_
_entity_poly.entity_id
_entity_poly.type
_entity_poly.pdbx_seq_one_letter_code
_entity_poly.pdbx_strand_id
1 'polypeptide(L)' 'MENFPEGKFLATVKIGPKGQIVIPKEVRDMFSLEPGDSLVLMADKGQGIALQPFSYVESFWNAVNHVKKEDEEQK' A
#
# COMPACT_ATOMS: atom_id res chain seq x y z
N MET A 1 26.13 -7.96 4.20
CA MET A 1 24.87 -7.48 3.56
C MET A 1 23.97 -7.09 4.72
N GLU A 2 23.45 -5.87 4.77
CA GLU A 2 22.54 -5.46 5.85
C GLU A 2 21.34 -6.41 5.89
N ASN A 3 21.12 -7.07 7.03
CA ASN A 3 19.96 -7.94 7.22
C ASN A 3 18.74 -7.05 7.45
N PHE A 4 17.91 -6.88 6.43
CA PHE A 4 16.56 -6.34 6.63
C PHE A 4 15.78 -7.26 7.59
N PRO A 5 14.94 -6.70 8.48
CA PRO A 5 14.09 -7.52 9.33
C PRO A 5 13.21 -8.45 8.49
N GLU A 6 12.97 -9.65 8.99
CA GLU A 6 12.13 -10.64 8.31
C GLU A 6 10.75 -10.04 7.96
N GLY A 7 10.31 -10.26 6.73
CA GLY A 7 9.05 -9.71 6.22
C GLY A 7 9.05 -8.20 5.95
N LYS A 8 10.22 -7.53 5.92
CA LYS A 8 10.34 -6.11 5.55
C LYS A 8 11.12 -5.93 4.25
N PHE A 9 10.71 -4.93 3.46
CA PHE A 9 11.36 -4.56 2.21
C PHE A 9 11.38 -3.03 2.09
N LEU A 10 12.51 -2.46 1.68
CA LEU A 10 12.64 -1.04 1.39
C LEU A 10 13.53 -0.85 0.16
N ALA A 11 13.01 -0.15 -0.85
CA ALA A 11 13.78 0.23 -2.02
C ALA A 11 13.22 1.52 -2.63
N THR A 12 14.07 2.30 -3.27
CA THR A 12 13.64 3.40 -4.14
C THR A 12 13.25 2.85 -5.50
N VAL A 13 12.03 3.14 -5.95
CA VAL A 13 11.57 2.82 -7.31
C VAL A 13 11.42 4.10 -8.15
N LYS A 14 11.54 3.96 -9.47
CA LYS A 14 11.34 5.07 -10.41
C LYS A 14 10.00 4.93 -11.11
N ILE A 15 9.38 6.07 -11.40
CA ILE A 15 8.20 6.14 -12.27
C ILE A 15 8.67 5.94 -13.71
N GLY A 16 8.05 4.99 -14.41
CA GLY A 16 8.34 4.70 -15.82
C GLY A 16 7.69 5.71 -16.77
N PRO A 17 7.99 5.63 -18.09
CA PRO A 17 7.56 6.61 -19.09
C PRO A 17 6.04 6.83 -19.21
N LYS A 18 5.23 5.88 -18.75
CA LYS A 18 3.77 5.96 -18.77
C LYS A 18 3.15 6.25 -17.40
N GLY A 19 3.93 6.72 -16.44
CA GLY A 19 3.46 7.00 -15.08
C GLY A 19 3.30 5.74 -14.19
N GLN A 20 3.67 4.56 -14.69
CA GLN A 20 3.59 3.31 -13.94
C GLN A 20 4.80 3.11 -13.02
N ILE A 21 4.61 2.41 -11.91
CA ILE A 21 5.69 1.84 -11.10
C ILE A 21 5.73 0.33 -11.30
N VAL A 22 6.93 -0.25 -11.25
CA VAL A 22 7.11 -1.71 -11.27
C VAL A 22 7.24 -2.19 -9.84
N ILE A 23 6.38 -3.13 -9.42
CA ILE A 23 6.51 -3.79 -8.12
C ILE A 23 7.68 -4.78 -8.21
N PRO A 24 8.73 -4.65 -7.37
CA PRO A 24 9.87 -5.56 -7.36
C PRO A 24 9.45 -7.02 -7.22
N LYS A 25 10.25 -7.95 -7.75
CA LYS A 25 9.92 -9.38 -7.71
C LYS A 25 9.78 -9.87 -6.26
N GLU A 26 10.68 -9.43 -5.40
CA GLU A 26 10.73 -9.78 -3.99
C GLU A 26 9.42 -9.39 -3.28
N VAL A 27 8.88 -8.21 -3.58
CA VAL A 27 7.60 -7.75 -3.02
C VAL A 27 6.42 -8.56 -3.59
N ARG A 28 6.46 -8.91 -4.88
CA ARG A 28 5.44 -9.78 -5.47
C ARG A 28 5.43 -11.15 -4.80
N ASP A 29 6.60 -11.75 -4.60
CA ASP A 29 6.75 -13.05 -3.95
C ASP A 29 6.29 -12.98 -2.48
N MET A 30 6.63 -11.90 -1.75
CA MET A 30 6.21 -11.68 -0.36
C MET A 30 4.69 -11.65 -0.16
N PHE A 31 3.96 -11.08 -1.13
CA PHE A 31 2.51 -10.93 -1.07
C PHE A 31 1.76 -11.89 -2.00
N SER A 32 2.47 -12.83 -2.64
CA SER A 32 1.93 -13.77 -3.63
C SER A 32 1.12 -13.08 -4.73
N LEU A 33 1.64 -11.97 -5.26
CA LEU A 33 0.99 -11.17 -6.30
C LEU A 33 1.31 -11.70 -7.70
N GLU A 34 0.27 -12.04 -8.44
CA GLU A 34 0.35 -12.56 -9.80
C GLU A 34 -0.17 -11.57 -10.84
N PRO A 35 0.22 -11.70 -12.12
CA PRO A 35 -0.35 -10.92 -13.21
C PRO A 35 -1.88 -11.09 -13.28
N GLY A 36 -2.61 -9.98 -13.19
CA GLY A 36 -4.08 -9.97 -13.18
C GLY A 36 -4.68 -9.70 -11.80
N ASP A 37 -3.88 -9.79 -10.74
CA ASP A 37 -4.33 -9.42 -9.40
C ASP A 37 -4.68 -7.92 -9.31
N SER A 38 -5.71 -7.65 -8.51
CA SER A 38 -6.14 -6.29 -8.21
C SER A 38 -5.56 -5.82 -6.88
N LEU A 39 -5.01 -4.61 -6.90
CA LEU A 39 -4.54 -3.89 -5.72
C LEU A 39 -5.41 -2.66 -5.48
N VAL A 40 -5.57 -2.31 -4.22
CA VAL A 40 -6.17 -1.05 -3.79
C VAL A 40 -5.06 -0.01 -3.72
N LEU A 41 -5.19 1.07 -4.50
CA LEU A 41 -4.31 2.24 -4.46
C LEU A 41 -4.98 3.36 -3.68
N MET A 42 -4.29 3.84 -2.65
CA MET A 42 -4.76 4.91 -1.77
C MET A 42 -3.74 6.03 -1.79
N ALA A 43 -4.21 7.27 -1.75
CA ALA A 43 -3.37 8.44 -1.77
C ALA A 43 -3.95 9.51 -0.86
N ASP A 44 -3.11 10.03 0.02
CA ASP A 44 -3.38 11.22 0.82
C ASP A 44 -2.21 12.20 0.67
N LYS A 45 -2.51 13.51 0.62
CA LYS A 45 -1.48 14.53 0.37
C LYS A 45 -0.49 14.70 1.53
N GLY A 46 -0.92 14.46 2.77
CA GLY A 46 -0.08 14.57 3.95
C GLY A 46 0.64 13.27 4.30
N GLN A 47 0.14 12.12 3.85
CA GLN A 47 0.64 10.79 4.23
C GLN A 47 1.31 10.00 3.09
N GLY A 48 1.07 10.36 1.82
CA GLY A 48 1.66 9.70 0.66
C GLY A 48 0.74 8.64 0.04
N ILE A 49 1.35 7.61 -0.58
CA ILE A 49 0.65 6.55 -1.33
C ILE A 49 0.81 5.21 -0.61
N ALA A 50 -0.27 4.44 -0.55
CA ALA A 50 -0.29 3.07 -0.07
C ALA A 50 -0.90 2.12 -1.10
N LEU A 51 -0.35 0.91 -1.17
CA LEU A 51 -0.84 -0.21 -1.99
C LEU A 51 -1.15 -1.39 -1.08
N GLN A 52 -2.32 -2.00 -1.23
CA GLN A 52 -2.74 -3.18 -0.46
C GLN A 52 -3.41 -4.23 -1.38
N PRO A 53 -3.30 -5.54 -1.08
CA PRO A 53 -4.09 -6.54 -1.78
C PRO A 53 -5.59 -6.28 -1.59
N PHE A 54 -6.40 -6.52 -2.62
CA PHE A 54 -7.84 -6.26 -2.55
C PHE A 54 -8.56 -7.03 -1.44
N SER A 55 -8.06 -8.19 -1.04
CA SER A 55 -8.58 -8.97 0.09
C SER A 55 -8.57 -8.22 1.43
N TYR A 56 -7.74 -7.18 1.58
CA TYR A 56 -7.64 -6.38 2.81
C TYR A 56 -8.57 -5.16 2.81
N VAL A 57 -9.39 -4.98 1.77
CA VAL A 57 -10.19 -3.76 1.61
C VAL A 57 -11.20 -3.58 2.74
N GLU A 58 -11.80 -4.65 3.27
CA GLU A 58 -12.78 -4.55 4.37
C GLU A 58 -12.15 -4.05 5.67
N SER A 59 -11.01 -4.62 6.08
CA SER A 59 -10.26 -4.18 7.26
C SER A 59 -9.83 -2.71 7.13
N PHE A 60 -9.46 -2.29 5.91
CA PHE A 60 -9.09 -0.91 5.61
C PHE A 60 -10.28 0.05 5.66
N TRP A 61 -11.43 -0.28 5.06
CA TRP A 61 -12.63 0.55 5.11
C TRP A 61 -13.05 0.83 6.55
N ASN A 62 -12.95 -0.17 7.40
CA ASN A 62 -13.17 0.00 8.83
C ASN A 62 -12.16 0.99 9.43
N ALA A 63 -10.86 0.85 9.16
CA ALA A 63 -9.85 1.77 9.68
C ALA A 63 -10.09 3.25 9.26
N VAL A 64 -10.38 3.51 7.98
CA VAL A 64 -10.66 4.87 7.49
C VAL A 64 -11.94 5.45 8.06
N ASN A 65 -12.98 4.64 8.22
CA ASN A 65 -14.25 5.11 8.76
C ASN A 65 -14.15 5.47 10.25
N HIS A 66 -13.18 4.91 11.00
CA HIS A 66 -12.94 5.31 12.38
C HIS A 66 -12.18 6.64 12.49
N VAL A 67 -11.31 6.98 11.52
CA VAL A 67 -10.63 8.31 11.49
C VAL A 67 -11.65 9.44 11.31
N LYS A 68 -12.71 9.22 10.53
CA LYS A 68 -13.75 10.25 10.34
C LYS A 68 -14.59 10.56 11.57
N LYS A 69 -14.67 9.66 12.57
CA LYS A 69 -15.50 9.90 13.76
C LYS A 69 -14.86 10.87 14.74
N GLU A 70 -13.52 10.92 14.82
CA GLU A 70 -12.83 11.81 15.76
C GLU A 70 -12.90 13.29 15.34
N ASP A 71 -13.06 13.56 14.04
CA ASP A 71 -13.20 14.93 13.50
C ASP A 71 -14.63 15.50 13.64
N GLU A 72 -15.65 14.66 13.80
CA GLU A 72 -17.05 15.10 13.96
C GLU A 72 -17.45 15.32 15.43
N GLU A 73 -16.81 14.66 16.40
CA GLU A 73 -17.12 14.82 17.84
C GLU A 73 -16.44 16.03 18.51
N GLN A 74 -15.59 16.76 17.78
CA GLN A 74 -14.96 18.01 18.26
C GLN A 74 -15.56 19.29 17.64
N LYS A 75 -16.76 19.21 17.03
CA LYS A 75 -17.46 20.37 16.47
C LYS A 75 -18.79 20.68 17.14
#